data_AF-A0A069DMT0-F1
#
_entry.id   AF-A0A069DMT0-F1
#
_cell.length_a   1.000
_cell.length_b   1.000
_cell.length_c   1.000
_cell.angle_alpha   90.00
_cell.angle_beta   90.00
_cell.angle_gamma   90.00
#
_symmetry.space_group_name_H-M   'P 1'
#
loop_
_entity.id
_entity.type
_entity.pdbx_description
1 polymer ?
#
loop_
_entity_poly.entity_id
_entity_poly.type
_entity_poly.pdbx_seq_one_letter_code
_entity_poly.pdbx_strand_id
1 'polypeptide(L)'
;MDDMRNHSHPECTHHIICSTMTNTPCPGFHAPPALSVFTSVVSAVLCILTVIGNLLVCLAVLKDPQRKLRTPFMFIIVNLAITDLIVGIVTLPISVVTHALEAVDKKTNDYVTVSRMFYFVTVTASTFNLIAFCIDRFVAVSNPIKYRQIMRFKICVFLVALIWLLSIGIACIYLAVGYIDFIIFFAQISMALVLVMCAITVRLLRMLNLKAKKRRKLTSSHSRLQNERVHRVISHVFDHVSVM
;
A
#
# COMPACT_ATOMS: atom_id res chain seq x y z
N MET A 1 49.96 13.59 -46.64
CA MET A 1 50.94 12.67 -46.06
C MET A 1 50.49 12.38 -44.63
N ASP A 2 49.31 11.88 -44.32
CA ASP A 2 48.40 10.84 -44.87
C ASP A 2 48.09 10.02 -43.61
N ASP A 3 46.87 9.68 -43.21
CA ASP A 3 45.63 9.54 -43.93
C ASP A 3 44.46 9.72 -42.96
N MET A 4 43.49 10.54 -43.36
CA MET A 4 42.18 10.69 -42.76
C MET A 4 41.23 9.82 -43.59
N ARG A 5 41.02 8.56 -43.21
CA ARG A 5 39.83 7.82 -43.66
C ARG A 5 39.53 6.55 -42.85
N ASN A 6 38.27 6.49 -42.45
CA ASN A 6 37.44 5.30 -42.55
C ASN A 6 37.56 4.23 -41.45
N HIS A 7 36.87 4.45 -40.34
CA HIS A 7 35.78 3.53 -39.98
C HIS A 7 34.65 4.34 -39.36
N SER A 8 33.80 4.87 -40.25
CA SER A 8 32.38 5.04 -39.98
C SER A 8 31.87 3.75 -39.33
N HIS A 9 31.53 3.78 -38.04
CA HIS A 9 30.66 2.78 -37.44
C HIS A 9 29.25 3.04 -37.96
N PRO A 10 28.71 2.22 -38.89
CA PRO A 10 27.29 2.24 -39.13
C PRO A 10 26.64 1.40 -38.00
N GLU A 11 25.43 1.77 -37.60
CA GLU A 11 24.54 0.94 -36.77
C GLU A 11 24.74 0.96 -35.24
N CYS A 12 24.88 2.17 -34.66
CA CYS A 12 24.42 2.43 -33.29
C CYS A 12 22.87 2.54 -33.21
N THR A 13 22.15 1.60 -33.81
CA THR A 13 20.68 1.48 -33.74
C THR A 13 20.23 0.21 -33.00
N HIS A 14 21.18 -0.66 -32.62
CA HIS A 14 20.93 -1.94 -31.93
C HIS A 14 21.24 -1.91 -30.41
N HIS A 15 21.19 -0.75 -29.77
CA HIS A 15 21.50 -0.58 -28.34
C HIS A 15 20.58 -1.38 -27.40
N ILE A 16 19.37 -1.73 -27.82
CA ILE A 16 18.42 -2.50 -27.00
C ILE A 16 18.72 -4.00 -27.04
N ILE A 17 19.32 -4.51 -28.14
CA ILE A 17 19.47 -5.96 -28.38
C ILE A 17 20.72 -6.54 -27.68
N CYS A 18 21.74 -5.72 -27.41
CA CYS A 18 22.94 -6.17 -26.69
C CYS A 18 22.60 -6.63 -25.25
N SER A 19 21.64 -5.97 -24.61
CA SER A 19 21.13 -6.34 -23.29
C SER A 19 20.34 -7.66 -23.26
N THR A 20 19.85 -8.16 -24.40
CA THR A 20 19.03 -9.39 -24.48
C THR A 20 19.83 -10.66 -24.75
N MET A 21 21.08 -10.55 -25.22
CA MET A 21 21.86 -11.71 -25.68
C MET A 21 23.03 -12.10 -24.78
N THR A 22 23.51 -11.20 -23.91
CA THR A 22 24.66 -11.48 -23.05
C THR A 22 24.41 -11.00 -21.63
N ASN A 23 24.47 -11.90 -20.65
CA ASN A 23 24.50 -11.59 -19.21
C ASN A 23 25.78 -10.84 -18.76
N THR A 24 26.50 -10.21 -19.69
CA THR A 24 27.70 -9.42 -19.42
C THR A 24 27.33 -7.94 -19.34
N PRO A 25 27.58 -7.27 -18.19
CA PRO A 25 27.44 -5.83 -18.10
C PRO A 25 28.32 -5.15 -19.14
N CYS A 26 27.78 -4.18 -19.89
CA CYS A 26 28.57 -3.38 -20.82
C CYS A 26 29.71 -2.68 -20.06
N PRO A 27 30.98 -2.83 -20.47
CA PRO A 27 32.09 -2.13 -19.82
C PRO A 27 31.90 -0.61 -19.98
N GLY A 28 31.85 0.14 -18.88
CA GLY A 28 31.85 1.61 -18.88
C GLY A 28 30.51 2.31 -18.63
N PHE A 29 29.41 1.58 -18.39
CA PHE A 29 28.14 2.21 -17.99
C PHE A 29 27.96 2.16 -16.47
N HIS A 30 28.57 3.10 -15.75
CA HIS A 30 28.30 3.32 -14.32
C HIS A 30 27.10 4.27 -14.18
N ALA A 31 26.20 3.98 -13.25
CA ALA A 31 25.11 4.91 -12.94
C ALA A 31 25.70 6.28 -12.54
N PRO A 32 25.13 7.41 -12.98
CA PRO A 32 25.63 8.72 -12.60
C PRO A 32 25.63 8.82 -11.07
N PRO A 33 26.74 9.23 -10.42
CA PRO A 33 26.80 9.31 -8.96
C PRO A 33 25.73 10.26 -8.40
N ALA A 34 25.33 11.28 -9.17
CA ALA A 34 24.21 12.15 -8.84
C ALA A 34 22.88 11.40 -8.65
N LEU A 35 22.59 10.39 -9.48
CA LEU A 35 21.37 9.58 -9.37
C LEU A 35 21.40 8.73 -8.11
N SER A 36 22.54 8.12 -7.81
CA SER A 36 22.69 7.24 -6.64
C SER A 36 22.67 8.03 -5.32
N VAL A 37 23.27 9.23 -5.29
CA VAL A 37 23.12 10.16 -4.16
C VAL A 37 21.66 10.59 -3.99
N PHE A 38 20.98 10.94 -5.08
CA PHE A 38 19.57 11.32 -5.04
C PHE A 38 18.68 10.21 -4.47
N THR A 39 18.81 8.97 -4.97
CA THR A 39 18.02 7.83 -4.46
C THR A 39 18.35 7.51 -3.00
N SER A 40 19.62 7.61 -2.59
CA SER A 40 20.03 7.43 -1.19
C SER A 40 19.36 8.45 -0.26
N VAL A 41 19.38 9.74 -0.63
CA VAL A 41 18.73 10.81 0.15
C VAL A 41 17.21 10.60 0.22
N VAL A 42 16.58 10.27 -0.90
CA VAL A 42 15.12 9.99 -0.93
C VAL A 42 14.78 8.81 -0.03
N SER A 43 15.53 7.71 -0.10
CA SER A 43 15.32 6.53 0.77
C SER A 43 15.48 6.88 2.25
N ALA A 44 16.43 7.75 2.61
CA ALA A 44 16.62 8.20 3.99
C ALA A 44 15.44 9.04 4.49
N VAL A 45 14.92 9.95 3.67
CA VAL A 45 13.72 10.75 4.02
C VAL A 45 12.50 9.83 4.17
N LEU A 46 12.30 8.90 3.23
CA LEU A 46 11.21 7.92 3.29
C LEU A 46 11.30 7.04 4.53
N CYS A 47 12.50 6.68 4.97
CA CYS A 47 12.73 5.92 6.21
C CYS A 47 12.12 6.66 7.41
N ILE A 48 12.49 7.92 7.59
CA ILE A 48 12.03 8.75 8.71
C ILE A 48 10.50 8.90 8.67
N LEU A 49 9.95 9.25 7.51
CA LEU A 49 8.51 9.45 7.34
C LEU A 49 7.71 8.17 7.60
N THR A 50 8.18 7.04 7.08
CA THR A 50 7.50 5.74 7.23
C THR A 50 7.52 5.29 8.69
N VAL A 51 8.65 5.45 9.38
CA VAL A 51 8.75 5.07 10.79
C VAL A 51 7.85 5.94 11.66
N ILE A 52 7.92 7.27 11.52
CA ILE A 52 7.10 8.20 12.31
C ILE A 52 5.61 7.95 12.04
N GLY A 53 5.22 7.89 10.76
CA GLY A 53 3.82 7.73 10.37
C GLY A 53 3.21 6.45 10.93
N ASN A 54 3.89 5.32 10.79
CA ASN A 54 3.35 4.03 11.25
C ASN A 54 3.46 3.84 12.77
N LEU A 55 4.45 4.45 13.44
CA LEU A 55 4.47 4.53 14.91
C LEU A 55 3.26 5.29 15.44
N LEU A 56 2.90 6.42 14.81
CA LEU A 56 1.71 7.19 15.19
C LEU A 56 0.43 6.37 15.01
N VAL A 57 0.31 5.57 13.94
CA VAL A 57 -0.82 4.66 13.76
C VAL A 57 -0.89 3.63 14.89
N CYS A 58 0.22 2.98 15.23
CA CYS A 58 0.29 2.03 16.34
C CYS A 58 -0.09 2.70 17.68
N LEU A 59 0.46 3.88 17.97
CA LEU A 59 0.16 4.64 19.19
C LEU A 59 -1.31 5.07 19.24
N ALA A 60 -1.89 5.48 18.12
CA ALA A 60 -3.31 5.85 18.04
C ALA A 60 -4.22 4.66 18.38
N VAL A 61 -3.89 3.46 17.90
CA VAL A 61 -4.65 2.24 18.23
C VAL A 61 -4.47 1.83 19.70
N LEU A 62 -3.25 1.95 20.26
CA LEU A 62 -2.97 1.60 21.65
C LEU A 62 -3.57 2.58 22.67
N LYS A 63 -3.61 3.87 22.33
CA LYS A 63 -4.10 4.93 23.22
C LYS A 63 -5.62 5.05 23.22
N ASP A 64 -6.34 4.29 22.40
CA ASP A 64 -7.80 4.37 22.34
C ASP A 64 -8.45 3.93 23.68
N PRO A 65 -9.03 4.86 24.45
CA PRO A 65 -9.49 4.59 25.82
C PRO A 65 -10.77 3.76 25.88
N GLN A 66 -11.56 3.69 24.79
CA GLN A 66 -12.91 3.13 24.86
C GLN A 66 -12.97 1.61 24.70
N ARG A 67 -11.87 0.94 24.32
CA ARG A 67 -11.80 -0.52 23.99
C ARG A 67 -12.90 -1.06 23.06
N LYS A 68 -13.75 -0.20 22.49
CA LYS A 68 -14.70 -0.48 21.40
C LYS A 68 -13.98 -0.87 20.09
N LEU A 69 -12.65 -0.66 20.07
CA LEU A 69 -11.73 -0.94 18.97
C LEU A 69 -11.11 -2.35 18.98
N ARG A 70 -11.46 -3.25 19.90
CA ARG A 70 -11.10 -4.69 19.78
C ARG A 70 -11.95 -5.40 18.71
N THR A 71 -12.07 -4.79 17.55
CA THR A 71 -12.64 -5.40 16.35
C THR A 71 -11.51 -6.01 15.52
N PRO A 72 -11.76 -7.12 14.79
CA PRO A 72 -10.78 -7.74 13.90
C PRO A 72 -10.07 -6.76 12.95
N PHE A 73 -10.75 -5.68 12.61
CA PHE A 73 -10.23 -4.55 11.84
C PHE A 73 -8.95 -3.91 12.40
N MET A 74 -8.89 -3.66 13.70
CA MET A 74 -7.73 -2.98 14.29
C MET A 74 -6.49 -3.85 14.27
N PHE A 75 -6.67 -5.18 14.28
CA PHE A 75 -5.57 -6.11 14.06
C PHE A 75 -4.99 -6.01 12.65
N ILE A 76 -5.84 -5.83 11.63
CA ILE A 76 -5.38 -5.61 10.24
C ILE A 76 -4.62 -4.29 10.12
N ILE A 77 -5.12 -3.22 10.75
CA ILE A 77 -4.43 -1.91 10.76
C ILE A 77 -3.07 -2.02 11.45
N VAL A 78 -3.03 -2.65 12.63
CA VAL A 78 -1.76 -2.83 13.36
C VAL A 78 -0.80 -3.72 12.58
N ASN A 79 -1.28 -4.78 11.92
CA ASN A 79 -0.42 -5.59 11.08
C ASN A 79 0.15 -4.81 9.90
N LEU A 80 -0.67 -4.01 9.21
CA LEU A 80 -0.21 -3.12 8.15
C LEU A 80 0.87 -2.16 8.66
N ALA A 81 0.62 -1.48 9.79
CA ALA A 81 1.57 -0.57 10.39
C ALA A 81 2.87 -1.27 10.82
N ILE A 82 2.81 -2.48 11.37
CA ILE A 82 4.00 -3.29 11.70
C ILE A 82 4.77 -3.66 10.44
N THR A 83 4.09 -4.10 9.37
CA THR A 83 4.73 -4.40 8.09
C THR A 83 5.46 -3.17 7.56
N ASP A 84 4.81 -2.00 7.52
CA ASP A 84 5.41 -0.77 7.04
C ASP A 84 6.56 -0.27 7.93
N LEU A 85 6.50 -0.50 9.25
CA LEU A 85 7.63 -0.26 10.17
C LEU A 85 8.83 -1.15 9.85
N ILE A 86 8.61 -2.42 9.55
CA ILE A 86 9.69 -3.34 9.13
C ILE A 86 10.32 -2.84 7.83
N VAL A 87 9.52 -2.37 6.86
CA VAL A 87 10.05 -1.74 5.64
C VAL A 87 10.90 -0.51 5.98
N GLY A 88 10.38 0.35 6.85
CA GLY A 88 11.04 1.57 7.30
C GLY A 88 12.37 1.32 8.01
N ILE A 89 12.47 0.27 8.83
CA ILE A 89 13.64 -0.01 9.67
C ILE A 89 14.67 -0.91 8.98
N VAL A 90 14.25 -1.75 8.03
CA VAL A 90 15.12 -2.74 7.38
C VAL A 90 15.39 -2.38 5.93
N THR A 91 14.34 -2.33 5.10
CA THR A 91 14.49 -2.18 3.64
C THR A 91 15.04 -0.80 3.26
N LEU A 92 14.51 0.27 3.85
CA LEU A 92 14.94 1.63 3.52
C LEU A 92 16.40 1.91 3.94
N PRO A 93 16.87 1.53 5.14
CA PRO A 93 18.28 1.66 5.51
C PRO A 93 19.22 0.83 4.63
N ILE A 94 18.85 -0.40 4.28
CA ILE A 94 19.63 -1.22 3.33
C ILE A 94 19.73 -0.51 1.98
N SER A 95 18.62 0.07 1.47
CA SER A 95 18.63 0.86 0.24
C SER A 95 19.55 2.08 0.32
N VAL A 96 19.53 2.81 1.44
CA VAL A 96 20.42 3.97 1.67
C VAL A 96 21.88 3.55 1.56
N VAL A 97 22.27 2.44 2.23
CA VAL A 97 23.64 1.92 2.21
C VAL A 97 24.03 1.45 0.82
N THR A 98 23.17 0.70 0.12
CA THR A 98 23.48 0.20 -1.22
C THR A 98 23.70 1.34 -2.21
N HIS A 99 22.86 2.37 -2.21
CA HIS A 99 23.02 3.54 -3.09
C HIS A 99 24.21 4.42 -2.66
N ALA A 100 24.44 4.58 -1.36
CA ALA A 100 25.62 5.32 -0.90
C ALA A 100 26.94 4.65 -1.33
N LEU A 101 27.00 3.32 -1.32
CA LEU A 101 28.16 2.56 -1.77
C LEU A 101 28.33 2.57 -3.30
N GLU A 102 27.22 2.56 -4.05
CA GLU A 102 27.19 2.71 -5.50
C GLU A 102 27.71 4.11 -5.92
N ALA A 103 27.35 5.17 -5.18
CA ALA A 103 27.83 6.53 -5.44
C ALA A 103 29.36 6.69 -5.31
N VAL A 104 30.03 5.82 -4.54
CA VAL A 104 31.48 5.84 -4.31
C VAL A 104 32.21 4.71 -5.04
N ASP A 105 31.56 4.05 -6.00
CA ASP A 105 32.10 2.97 -6.84
C ASP A 105 32.71 1.80 -6.03
N LYS A 106 32.16 1.53 -4.84
CA LYS A 106 32.56 0.38 -4.02
C LYS A 106 31.81 -0.86 -4.45
N LYS A 107 32.46 -2.03 -4.37
CA LYS A 107 31.85 -3.33 -4.71
C LYS A 107 30.60 -3.58 -3.85
N THR A 108 29.42 -3.56 -4.47
CA THR A 108 28.11 -3.69 -3.79
C THR A 108 27.42 -5.05 -3.99
N ASN A 109 28.08 -6.00 -4.66
CA ASN A 109 27.43 -7.18 -5.25
C ASN A 109 26.58 -8.00 -4.24
N ASP A 110 27.06 -8.16 -3.01
CA ASP A 110 26.36 -8.91 -1.97
C ASP A 110 25.16 -8.13 -1.41
N TYR A 111 25.32 -6.81 -1.23
CA TYR A 111 24.26 -5.93 -0.72
C TYR A 111 23.14 -5.69 -1.72
N VAL A 112 23.46 -5.71 -3.02
CA VAL A 112 22.49 -5.48 -4.12
C VAL A 112 21.47 -6.62 -4.21
N THR A 113 21.90 -7.86 -4.05
CA THR A 113 20.98 -9.02 -4.10
C THR A 113 20.06 -9.02 -2.89
N VAL A 114 20.62 -8.76 -1.70
CA VAL A 114 19.84 -8.66 -0.46
C VAL A 114 18.85 -7.49 -0.52
N SER A 115 19.29 -6.31 -0.99
CA SER A 115 18.41 -5.13 -1.10
C SER A 115 17.25 -5.36 -2.07
N ARG A 116 17.51 -6.00 -3.22
CA ARG A 116 16.46 -6.37 -4.19
C ARG A 116 15.47 -7.37 -3.61
N MET A 117 15.94 -8.35 -2.85
CA MET A 117 15.05 -9.30 -2.16
C MET A 117 14.11 -8.62 -1.18
N PHE A 118 14.67 -7.80 -0.28
CA PHE A 118 13.87 -7.06 0.68
C PHE A 118 12.89 -6.12 -0.02
N TYR A 119 13.29 -5.47 -1.11
CA TYR A 119 12.41 -4.64 -1.92
C TYR A 119 11.19 -5.44 -2.45
N PHE A 120 11.41 -6.59 -3.08
CA PHE A 120 10.31 -7.40 -3.63
C PHE A 120 9.40 -7.98 -2.54
N VAL A 121 9.95 -8.48 -1.44
CA VAL A 121 9.15 -8.97 -0.31
C VAL A 121 8.26 -7.85 0.24
N THR A 122 8.83 -6.67 0.45
CA THR A 122 8.10 -5.57 1.11
C THR A 122 7.03 -4.93 0.23
N VAL A 123 7.30 -4.71 -1.07
CA VAL A 123 6.26 -4.24 -2.01
C VAL A 123 5.11 -5.24 -2.14
N THR A 124 5.43 -6.54 -2.19
CA THR A 124 4.42 -7.59 -2.28
C THR A 124 3.59 -7.66 -1.00
N ALA A 125 4.23 -7.61 0.17
CA ALA A 125 3.54 -7.62 1.46
C ALA A 125 2.63 -6.41 1.65
N SER A 126 3.08 -5.21 1.27
CA SER A 126 2.28 -3.99 1.35
C SER A 126 1.06 -4.06 0.41
N THR A 127 1.25 -4.51 -0.83
CA THR A 127 0.16 -4.73 -1.80
C THR A 127 -0.88 -5.72 -1.28
N PHE A 128 -0.45 -6.87 -0.74
CA PHE A 128 -1.37 -7.85 -0.20
C PHE A 128 -2.06 -7.38 1.09
N ASN A 129 -1.39 -6.63 1.96
CA ASN A 129 -2.02 -6.02 3.12
C ASN A 129 -3.12 -5.03 2.70
N LEU A 130 -2.89 -4.24 1.64
CA LEU A 130 -3.89 -3.34 1.08
C LEU A 130 -5.10 -4.11 0.54
N ILE A 131 -4.86 -5.22 -0.18
CA ILE A 131 -5.90 -6.14 -0.68
C ILE A 131 -6.73 -6.69 0.48
N ALA A 132 -6.08 -7.22 1.50
CA ALA A 132 -6.75 -7.74 2.69
C ALA A 132 -7.60 -6.67 3.39
N PHE A 133 -7.07 -5.45 3.52
CA PHE A 133 -7.81 -4.31 4.05
C PHE A 133 -9.06 -3.99 3.22
N CYS A 134 -8.97 -3.95 1.89
CA CYS A 134 -10.13 -3.64 1.07
C CYS A 134 -11.18 -4.74 1.07
N ILE A 135 -10.77 -6.00 1.07
CA ILE A 135 -11.68 -7.14 1.21
C ILE A 135 -12.41 -7.06 2.55
N ASP A 136 -11.68 -6.85 3.66
CA ASP A 136 -12.26 -6.71 4.99
C ASP A 136 -13.34 -5.62 5.01
N ARG A 137 -13.01 -4.43 4.52
CA ARG A 137 -13.97 -3.31 4.47
C ARG A 137 -15.15 -3.58 3.54
N PHE A 138 -14.92 -4.20 2.39
CA PHE A 138 -15.97 -4.56 1.45
C PHE A 138 -16.97 -5.54 2.06
N VAL A 139 -16.49 -6.60 2.73
CA VAL A 139 -17.35 -7.60 3.39
C VAL A 139 -18.12 -6.97 4.56
N ALA A 140 -17.47 -6.13 5.37
CA ALA A 140 -18.10 -5.43 6.50
C ALA A 140 -19.26 -4.53 6.05
N VAL A 141 -19.11 -3.84 4.91
CA VAL A 141 -20.12 -2.92 4.37
C VAL A 141 -21.22 -3.65 3.61
N SER A 142 -20.88 -4.69 2.86
CA SER A 142 -21.84 -5.41 2.03
C SER A 142 -22.74 -6.31 2.87
N ASN A 143 -22.20 -7.02 3.87
CA ASN A 143 -22.96 -7.96 4.68
C ASN A 143 -22.50 -7.94 6.16
N PRO A 144 -22.97 -7.00 6.99
CA PRO A 144 -22.50 -6.84 8.37
C PRO A 144 -22.78 -8.05 9.26
N ILE A 145 -23.87 -8.78 9.02
CA ILE A 145 -24.21 -10.00 9.78
C ILE A 145 -23.22 -11.13 9.47
N LYS A 146 -22.94 -11.39 8.19
CA LYS A 146 -21.95 -12.38 7.76
C LYS A 146 -20.54 -11.99 8.22
N TYR A 147 -20.19 -10.70 8.17
CA TYR A 147 -18.89 -10.21 8.65
C TYR A 147 -18.63 -10.57 10.11
N ARG A 148 -19.63 -10.38 10.99
CA ARG A 148 -19.51 -10.74 12.42
C ARG A 148 -19.34 -12.24 12.66
N GLN A 149 -19.87 -13.09 11.78
CA GLN A 149 -19.75 -14.55 11.88
C GLN A 149 -18.41 -15.06 11.34
N ILE A 150 -17.94 -14.46 10.24
CA ILE A 150 -16.74 -14.86 9.51
C ILE A 150 -15.48 -14.34 10.20
N MET A 151 -15.42 -13.05 10.55
CA MET A 151 -14.14 -12.43 10.88
C MET A 151 -13.75 -12.68 12.34
N ARG A 152 -12.81 -13.61 12.54
CA ARG A 152 -12.27 -14.05 13.84
C ARG A 152 -10.77 -13.77 13.92
N PHE A 153 -10.25 -13.58 15.13
CA PHE A 153 -8.82 -13.34 15.38
C PHE A 153 -7.90 -14.37 14.70
N LYS A 154 -8.27 -15.66 14.75
CA LYS A 154 -7.51 -16.75 14.09
C LYS A 154 -7.38 -16.55 12.58
N ILE A 155 -8.42 -16.04 11.92
CA ILE A 155 -8.39 -15.77 10.47
C ILE A 155 -7.47 -14.58 10.18
N CYS A 156 -7.49 -13.53 11.01
CA CYS A 156 -6.58 -12.42 10.83
C CYS A 156 -5.11 -12.87 10.95
N VAL A 157 -4.76 -13.65 11.98
CA VAL A 157 -3.41 -14.21 12.12
C VAL A 157 -3.03 -15.09 10.93
N PHE A 158 -3.95 -15.94 10.46
CA PHE A 158 -3.75 -16.76 9.27
C PHE A 158 -3.49 -15.92 8.01
N LEU A 159 -4.28 -14.86 7.78
CA LEU A 159 -4.09 -13.94 6.65
C LEU A 159 -2.73 -13.25 6.71
N VAL A 160 -2.30 -12.80 7.89
CA VAL A 160 -0.97 -12.21 8.07
C VAL A 160 0.12 -13.22 7.71
N ALA A 161 0.06 -14.43 8.26
CA ALA A 161 1.04 -15.47 7.94
C ALA A 161 1.06 -15.78 6.44
N LEU A 162 -0.12 -15.87 5.81
CA LEU A 162 -0.24 -16.10 4.37
C LEU A 162 0.37 -14.96 3.55
N ILE A 163 0.17 -13.71 3.93
CA ILE A 163 0.76 -12.54 3.25
C ILE A 163 2.28 -12.62 3.27
N TRP A 164 2.89 -12.90 4.42
CA TRP A 164 4.34 -13.03 4.52
C TRP A 164 4.87 -14.21 3.73
N LEU A 165 4.23 -15.38 3.82
CA LEU A 165 4.63 -16.57 3.07
C LEU A 165 4.55 -16.37 1.55
N LEU A 166 3.46 -15.78 1.06
CA LEU A 166 3.31 -15.47 -0.37
C LEU A 166 4.32 -14.41 -0.83
N SER A 167 4.58 -13.39 0.00
CA SER A 167 5.54 -12.34 -0.34
C SER A 167 6.97 -12.87 -0.44
N ILE A 168 7.37 -13.74 0.48
CA ILE A 168 8.66 -14.43 0.43
C ILE A 168 8.72 -15.38 -0.76
N GLY A 169 7.68 -16.18 -0.98
CA GLY A 169 7.62 -17.11 -2.12
C GLY A 169 7.75 -16.40 -3.47
N ILE A 170 7.05 -15.28 -3.66
CA ILE A 170 7.13 -14.46 -4.87
C ILE A 170 8.53 -13.86 -5.03
N ALA A 171 9.15 -13.39 -3.94
CA ALA A 171 10.53 -12.90 -3.98
C ALA A 171 11.55 -14.02 -4.30
N CYS A 172 11.30 -15.26 -3.89
CA CYS A 172 12.16 -16.38 -4.26
C CYS A 172 12.10 -16.70 -5.76
N ILE A 173 10.95 -16.45 -6.43
CA ILE A 173 10.83 -16.62 -7.89
C ILE A 173 11.80 -15.69 -8.63
N TYR A 174 12.09 -14.49 -8.09
CA TYR A 174 13.10 -13.59 -8.64
C TYR A 174 14.49 -14.26 -8.74
N LEU A 175 14.90 -15.12 -7.78
CA LEU A 175 16.18 -15.86 -7.88
C LEU A 175 16.23 -16.80 -9.09
N ALA A 176 15.10 -17.39 -9.46
CA ALA A 176 15.04 -18.40 -10.51
C ALA A 176 14.89 -17.78 -11.92
N VAL A 177 14.13 -16.68 -12.03
CA VAL A 177 13.79 -16.05 -13.31
C VAL A 177 14.80 -14.97 -13.72
N GLY A 178 15.44 -14.31 -12.76
CA GLY A 178 16.34 -13.19 -13.02
C GLY A 178 15.65 -11.82 -12.86
N TYR A 179 16.46 -10.78 -12.63
CA TYR A 179 15.99 -9.46 -12.17
C TYR A 179 15.10 -8.73 -13.19
N ILE A 180 15.54 -8.69 -14.45
CA ILE A 180 14.95 -7.83 -15.48
C ILE A 180 13.59 -8.36 -15.93
N ASP A 181 13.48 -9.66 -16.18
CA ASP A 181 12.19 -10.24 -16.58
C ASP A 181 11.19 -10.18 -15.43
N PHE A 182 11.62 -10.55 -14.22
CA PHE A 182 10.77 -10.52 -13.05
C PHE A 182 10.24 -9.11 -12.74
N ILE A 183 11.09 -8.07 -12.79
CA ILE A 183 10.66 -6.70 -12.45
C ILE A 183 9.63 -6.17 -13.45
N ILE A 184 9.74 -6.49 -14.74
CA ILE A 184 8.78 -6.04 -15.76
C ILE A 184 7.41 -6.68 -15.51
N PHE A 185 7.35 -8.01 -15.39
CA PHE A 185 6.08 -8.70 -15.14
C PHE A 185 5.47 -8.28 -13.81
N PHE A 186 6.29 -8.20 -12.76
CA PHE A 186 5.85 -7.80 -11.43
C PHE A 186 5.30 -6.38 -11.41
N ALA A 187 5.96 -5.42 -12.07
CA ALA A 187 5.50 -4.04 -12.14
C ALA A 187 4.13 -3.94 -12.82
N GLN A 188 3.93 -4.63 -13.95
CA GLN A 188 2.65 -4.61 -14.67
C GLN A 188 1.51 -5.21 -13.83
N ILE A 189 1.76 -6.36 -13.19
CA ILE A 189 0.79 -7.01 -12.31
C ILE A 189 0.47 -6.11 -11.10
N SER A 190 1.49 -5.57 -10.45
CA SER A 190 1.35 -4.68 -9.29
C SER A 190 0.56 -3.42 -9.63
N MET A 191 0.90 -2.74 -10.73
CA MET A 191 0.17 -1.56 -11.19
C MET A 191 -1.31 -1.87 -11.50
N ALA A 192 -1.59 -2.97 -12.20
CA ALA A 192 -2.96 -3.39 -12.47
C ALA A 192 -3.74 -3.67 -11.17
N LEU A 193 -3.13 -4.38 -10.22
CA LEU A 193 -3.72 -4.66 -8.91
C LEU A 193 -3.99 -3.36 -8.14
N VAL A 194 -3.03 -2.43 -8.09
CA VAL A 194 -3.21 -1.14 -7.41
C VAL A 194 -4.35 -0.33 -8.03
N LEU A 195 -4.50 -0.32 -9.37
CA LEU A 195 -5.61 0.37 -10.03
C LEU A 195 -6.97 -0.25 -9.67
N VAL A 196 -7.07 -1.58 -9.70
CA VAL A 196 -8.28 -2.31 -9.28
C VAL A 196 -8.60 -2.00 -7.83
N MET A 197 -7.59 -1.98 -6.97
CA MET A 197 -7.69 -1.66 -5.55
C MET A 197 -8.16 -0.23 -5.31
N CYS A 198 -7.61 0.75 -6.01
CA CYS A 198 -8.07 2.13 -6.00
C CYS A 198 -9.53 2.25 -6.47
N ALA A 199 -9.93 1.50 -7.50
CA ALA A 199 -11.32 1.49 -7.93
C ALA A 199 -12.24 0.89 -6.84
N ILE A 200 -11.82 -0.18 -6.17
CA ILE A 200 -12.56 -0.79 -5.05
C ILE A 200 -12.66 0.18 -3.87
N THR A 201 -11.57 0.85 -3.48
CA THR A 201 -11.59 1.81 -2.37
C THR A 201 -12.49 3.00 -2.69
N VAL A 202 -12.42 3.56 -3.90
CA VAL A 202 -13.32 4.64 -4.33
C VAL A 202 -14.78 4.18 -4.34
N ARG A 203 -15.09 2.98 -4.85
CA ARG A 203 -16.44 2.41 -4.82
C ARG A 203 -16.94 2.23 -3.39
N LEU A 204 -16.09 1.70 -2.52
CA LEU A 204 -16.37 1.52 -1.10
C LEU A 204 -16.65 2.86 -0.40
N LEU A 205 -15.80 3.87 -0.62
CA LEU A 205 -15.96 5.22 -0.08
C LEU A 205 -17.26 5.87 -0.57
N ARG A 206 -17.58 5.72 -1.87
CA ARG A 206 -18.86 6.17 -2.44
C ARG A 206 -20.03 5.47 -1.76
N MET A 207 -20.00 4.16 -1.60
CA MET A 207 -21.06 3.42 -0.91
C MET A 207 -21.23 3.86 0.55
N LEU A 208 -20.13 4.08 1.27
CA LEU A 208 -20.15 4.59 2.64
C LEU A 208 -20.78 5.98 2.70
N ASN A 209 -20.39 6.89 1.81
CA ASN A 209 -20.95 8.24 1.71
C ASN A 209 -22.44 8.23 1.34
N LEU A 210 -22.86 7.33 0.43
CA LEU A 210 -24.27 7.17 0.06
C LEU A 210 -25.10 6.65 1.25
N LYS A 211 -24.60 5.63 1.95
CA LYS A 211 -25.24 5.11 3.18
C LYS A 211 -25.30 6.19 4.27
N ALA A 212 -24.23 6.97 4.46
CA ALA A 212 -24.20 8.08 5.41
C ALA A 212 -25.22 9.17 5.05
N LYS A 213 -25.29 9.57 3.78
CA LYS A 213 -26.26 10.57 3.30
C LYS A 213 -27.70 10.08 3.46
N LYS A 214 -27.98 8.80 3.15
CA LYS A 214 -29.31 8.18 3.35
C LYS A 214 -29.70 8.12 4.82
N ARG A 215 -28.78 7.72 5.71
CA ARG A 215 -29.01 7.74 7.17
C ARG A 215 -29.30 9.15 7.68
N ARG A 216 -28.50 10.15 7.30
CA ARG A 216 -28.72 11.56 7.68
C ARG A 216 -30.11 12.05 7.25
N LYS A 217 -30.52 11.77 6.00
CA LYS A 217 -31.86 12.10 5.51
C LYS A 217 -32.96 11.43 6.33
N LEU A 218 -32.87 10.12 6.55
CA LEU A 218 -33.86 9.37 7.33
C LEU A 218 -34.00 9.90 8.76
N THR A 219 -32.88 10.20 9.43
CA THR A 219 -32.87 10.82 10.76
C THR A 219 -33.54 12.20 10.74
N SER A 220 -33.24 13.03 9.75
CA SER A 220 -33.86 14.37 9.62
C SER A 220 -35.36 14.32 9.30
N SER A 221 -35.80 13.32 8.51
CA SER A 221 -37.23 13.11 8.23
C SER A 221 -37.97 12.61 9.46
N HIS A 222 -37.36 11.68 10.23
CA HIS A 222 -37.94 11.18 11.47
C HIS A 222 -38.10 12.29 12.51
N SER A 223 -37.08 13.15 12.69
CA SER A 223 -37.16 14.29 13.61
C SER A 223 -38.22 15.31 13.22
N ARG A 224 -38.40 15.59 11.90
CA ARG A 224 -39.48 16.47 11.40
C ARG A 224 -40.87 15.90 11.69
N LEU A 225 -41.09 14.63 11.36
CA LEU A 225 -42.38 13.96 11.62
C LEU A 225 -42.72 13.91 13.12
N GLN A 226 -41.71 13.71 13.96
CA GLN A 226 -41.90 13.74 15.41
C GLN A 226 -42.29 15.15 15.88
N ASN A 227 -41.65 16.21 15.34
CA ASN A 227 -41.98 17.60 15.69
C ASN A 227 -43.40 18.01 15.23
N GLU A 228 -43.82 17.60 14.03
CA GLU A 228 -45.19 17.83 13.54
C GLU A 228 -46.24 17.10 14.38
N ARG A 229 -45.95 15.87 14.83
CA ARG A 229 -46.85 15.13 15.75
C ARG A 229 -47.02 15.85 17.08
N VAL A 230 -45.93 16.37 17.66
CA VAL A 230 -45.98 17.14 18.92
C VAL A 230 -46.81 18.41 18.74
N HIS A 231 -46.57 19.18 17.68
CA HIS A 231 -47.35 20.39 17.40
C HIS A 231 -48.86 20.12 17.25
N ARG A 232 -49.26 19.04 16.57
CA ARG A 232 -50.68 18.66 16.42
C ARG A 232 -51.36 18.29 17.73
N VAL A 233 -50.64 17.64 18.65
CA VAL A 233 -51.19 17.31 19.96
C VAL A 233 -51.39 18.58 20.79
N ILE A 234 -50.41 19.49 20.78
CA ILE A 234 -50.51 20.77 21.49
C ILE A 234 -51.69 21.59 20.98
N SER A 235 -51.87 21.70 19.66
CA SER A 235 -53.00 22.45 19.09
C SER A 235 -54.35 21.85 19.51
N HIS A 236 -54.50 20.51 19.45
CA HIS A 236 -55.71 19.84 19.90
C HIS A 236 -56.03 20.07 21.37
N VAL A 237 -55.01 20.06 22.23
CA VAL A 237 -55.19 20.33 23.67
C VAL A 237 -55.61 21.80 23.88
N PHE A 238 -54.98 22.73 23.17
CA PHE A 238 -55.29 24.15 23.29
C PHE A 238 -56.70 24.49 22.83
N ASP A 239 -57.17 23.85 21.74
CA ASP A 239 -58.55 23.99 21.24
C ASP A 239 -59.56 23.48 22.28
N HIS A 240 -59.29 22.34 22.93
CA HIS A 240 -60.17 21.81 23.98
C HIS A 240 -60.22 22.68 25.24
N VAL A 241 -59.08 23.26 25.64
CA VAL A 241 -59.02 24.17 26.80
C VAL A 241 -59.72 25.49 26.51
N SER A 242 -59.70 25.99 25.27
CA SER A 242 -60.29 27.29 24.91
C SER A 242 -61.82 27.28 24.81
N VAL A 243 -62.46 26.10 24.80
CA VAL A 243 -63.92 25.93 24.67
C VAL A 243 -64.59 25.65 26.02
N MET A 244 -63.80 25.51 27.09
CA MET A 244 -64.23 25.19 28.46
C MET A 244 -64.18 26.44 29.34
#